data_AF-A0A949HU57-F1
#
_entry.id   AF-A0A949HU57-F1
#
_cell.length_a   1.000
_cell.length_b   1.000
_cell.length_c   1.000
_cell.angle_alpha   90.00
_cell.angle_beta   90.00
_cell.angle_gamma   90.00
#
_symmetry.space_group_name_H-M   'P 1'
#
loop_
_entity.id
_entity.type
_entity.pdbx_description
1 polymer ?
#
loop_
_entity_poly.entity_id
_entity_poly.type
_entity_poly.pdbx_seq_one_letter_code
_entity_poly.pdbx_strand_id
1 'polypeptide(L)'
;MPSSLISLGANLGNTLETIRAAARLVRESFHGDQLCFSSILKTPPVGGPSGQSDFLNAIVRIDHHLSVWEVWERIKRIENQLGRQRQRRWESRRIDIDLILHGEQRVWTPHLKVPHPRMSMRTFVIRPACEVGSELVDPVTGLTIGELSRRLESLDPPRIALACSSTSLLEQIEAVLEQLPDPEDQKEVQLRVCTDPRRWWQGAYLADLYVACVEIPDPESVQWEDYCLQWAKAMGFVDDSSSPRPIEQPATPGLGARYLLPGIDIHWVCHELQAARLALRCPLVASGDAWVL
;
A
#
# COMPACT_ATOMS: atom_id res chain seq x y z
N MET A 1 -10.52 -21.24 3.36
CA MET A 1 -10.64 -20.39 2.15
C MET A 1 -9.88 -19.11 2.45
N PRO A 2 -8.82 -18.73 1.70
CA PRO A 2 -8.22 -17.42 1.84
C PRO A 2 -9.20 -16.30 1.47
N SER A 3 -9.09 -15.18 2.18
CA SER A 3 -9.75 -13.92 1.83
C SER A 3 -8.77 -13.01 1.10
N SER A 4 -9.16 -12.47 -0.05
CA SER A 4 -8.43 -11.40 -0.73
C SER A 4 -9.12 -10.07 -0.54
N LEU A 5 -8.35 -9.00 -0.34
CA LEU A 5 -8.82 -7.63 -0.42
C LEU A 5 -8.27 -7.01 -1.71
N ILE A 6 -9.16 -6.46 -2.54
CA ILE A 6 -8.77 -5.67 -3.72
C ILE A 6 -9.30 -4.25 -3.56
N SER A 7 -8.54 -3.25 -4.01
CA SER A 7 -9.02 -1.87 -4.10
C SER A 7 -9.42 -1.51 -5.52
N LEU A 8 -10.49 -0.74 -5.67
CA LEU A 8 -10.95 -0.14 -6.92
C LEU A 8 -10.76 1.38 -6.80
N GLY A 9 -10.13 2.00 -7.80
CA GLY A 9 -9.92 3.46 -7.83
C GLY A 9 -10.13 4.05 -9.23
N ALA A 10 -10.90 5.14 -9.36
CA ALA A 10 -11.13 5.81 -10.64
C ALA A 10 -11.22 7.33 -10.48
N ASN A 11 -10.58 8.10 -11.38
CA ASN A 11 -10.64 9.57 -11.35
C ASN A 11 -10.87 10.24 -12.73
N LEU A 12 -11.06 9.46 -13.80
CA LEU A 12 -11.29 9.99 -15.14
C LEU A 12 -12.68 9.68 -15.70
N GLY A 13 -13.27 10.67 -16.36
CA GLY A 13 -14.54 10.53 -17.07
C GLY A 13 -15.69 10.25 -16.12
N ASN A 14 -16.57 9.31 -16.49
CA ASN A 14 -17.66 8.86 -15.62
C ASN A 14 -17.10 7.84 -14.60
N THR A 15 -16.53 8.38 -13.52
CA THR A 15 -15.86 7.60 -12.46
C THR A 15 -16.80 6.60 -11.80
N LEU A 16 -18.05 6.99 -11.52
CA LEU A 16 -19.04 6.11 -10.88
C LEU A 16 -19.41 4.93 -11.78
N GLU A 17 -19.69 5.16 -13.07
CA GLU A 17 -19.97 4.06 -13.99
C GLU A 17 -18.73 3.16 -14.17
N THR A 18 -17.54 3.74 -14.14
CA THR A 18 -16.30 2.96 -14.23
C THR A 18 -16.09 2.05 -13.02
N ILE A 19 -16.33 2.56 -11.80
CA ILE A 19 -16.27 1.77 -10.57
C ILE A 19 -17.35 0.68 -10.56
N ARG A 20 -18.58 0.98 -11.01
CA ARG A 20 -19.65 -0.01 -11.13
C ARG A 20 -19.33 -1.09 -12.17
N ALA A 21 -18.79 -0.70 -13.33
CA ALA A 21 -18.36 -1.65 -14.35
C ALA A 21 -17.25 -2.56 -13.83
N ALA A 22 -16.27 -2.01 -13.10
CA ALA A 22 -15.23 -2.81 -12.43
C ALA A 22 -15.83 -3.81 -11.44
N ALA A 23 -16.79 -3.37 -10.61
CA ALA A 23 -17.45 -4.25 -9.65
C ALA A 23 -18.26 -5.39 -10.33
N ARG A 24 -18.94 -5.12 -11.44
CA ARG A 24 -19.62 -6.16 -12.24
C ARG A 24 -18.62 -7.18 -12.80
N LEU A 25 -17.54 -6.72 -13.41
CA LEU A 25 -16.49 -7.59 -13.94
C LEU A 25 -15.78 -8.39 -12.84
N VAL A 26 -15.63 -7.84 -11.63
CA VAL A 26 -15.15 -8.59 -10.46
C VAL A 26 -16.14 -9.69 -10.10
N ARG A 27 -17.45 -9.40 -10.00
CA ARG A 27 -18.46 -10.45 -9.72
C ARG A 27 -18.46 -11.56 -10.76
N GLU A 28 -18.34 -11.21 -12.03
CA GLU A 28 -18.25 -12.18 -13.13
C GLU A 28 -16.97 -13.01 -13.06
N SER A 29 -15.82 -12.35 -12.83
CA SER A 29 -14.51 -13.00 -12.79
C SER A 29 -14.33 -13.91 -11.57
N PHE A 30 -15.03 -13.65 -10.47
CA PHE A 30 -15.01 -14.43 -9.22
C PHE A 30 -16.36 -15.10 -8.95
N HIS A 31 -17.07 -15.48 -10.02
CA HIS A 31 -18.38 -16.12 -9.91
C HIS A 31 -18.30 -17.40 -9.07
N GLY A 32 -19.17 -17.51 -8.06
CA GLY A 32 -19.23 -18.65 -7.14
C GLY A 32 -18.42 -18.43 -5.85
N ASP A 33 -17.60 -17.39 -5.78
CA ASP A 33 -16.93 -16.95 -4.56
C ASP A 33 -17.86 -16.02 -3.75
N GLN A 34 -17.55 -15.81 -2.46
CA GLN A 34 -18.29 -14.87 -1.62
C GLN A 34 -17.65 -13.48 -1.72
N LEU A 35 -18.42 -12.48 -2.17
CA LEU A 35 -17.94 -11.11 -2.33
C LEU A 35 -18.64 -10.15 -1.36
N CYS A 36 -17.87 -9.25 -0.77
CA CYS A 36 -18.38 -8.14 0.04
C CYS A 36 -17.75 -6.83 -0.43
N PHE A 37 -18.58 -5.83 -0.70
CA PHE A 37 -18.15 -4.53 -1.21
C PHE A 37 -18.29 -3.48 -0.12
N SER A 38 -17.26 -2.65 0.08
CA SER A 38 -17.34 -1.51 1.00
C SER A 38 -18.22 -0.40 0.43
N SER A 39 -18.46 0.64 1.22
CA SER A 39 -18.95 1.92 0.72
C SER A 39 -18.02 2.49 -0.37
N ILE A 40 -18.60 3.24 -1.31
CA ILE A 40 -17.83 4.03 -2.29
C ILE A 40 -17.44 5.36 -1.62
N LEU A 41 -16.14 5.64 -1.58
CA LEU A 41 -15.58 6.84 -0.98
C LEU A 41 -15.07 7.79 -2.05
N LYS A 42 -15.39 9.08 -1.89
CA LYS A 42 -14.83 10.16 -2.68
C LYS A 42 -13.63 10.76 -1.92
N THR A 43 -12.50 10.88 -2.61
CA THR A 43 -11.26 11.41 -2.02
C THR A 43 -10.52 12.32 -3.00
N PRO A 44 -9.78 13.34 -2.52
CA PRO A 44 -8.88 14.09 -3.39
C PRO A 44 -7.78 13.18 -3.97
N PRO A 45 -7.17 13.57 -5.10
CA PRO A 45 -6.00 12.89 -5.64
C PRO A 45 -4.82 12.95 -4.67
N VAL A 46 -4.07 11.84 -4.56
CA VAL A 46 -2.91 11.71 -3.66
C VAL A 46 -1.67 11.40 -4.49
N GLY A 47 -0.63 12.26 -4.38
CA GLY A 47 0.66 12.04 -5.02
C GLY A 47 0.70 12.21 -6.55
N GLY A 48 -0.40 12.66 -7.17
CA GLY A 48 -0.48 12.99 -8.60
C GLY A 48 -0.25 14.49 -8.88
N PRO A 49 -0.06 14.88 -10.16
CA PRO A 49 -0.05 16.28 -10.59
C PRO A 49 -1.25 17.08 -10.08
N SER A 50 -1.05 18.38 -9.84
CA SER A 50 -2.13 19.31 -9.48
C SER A 50 -3.21 19.37 -10.56
N GLY A 51 -4.46 19.60 -10.15
CA GLY A 51 -5.60 19.76 -11.07
C GLY A 51 -6.28 18.45 -11.49
N GLN A 52 -5.91 17.30 -10.89
CA GLN A 52 -6.67 16.06 -11.07
C GLN A 52 -8.03 16.13 -10.36
N SER A 53 -9.04 15.51 -10.98
CA SER A 53 -10.35 15.28 -10.36
C SER A 53 -10.24 14.34 -9.16
N ASP A 54 -11.20 14.45 -8.25
CA ASP A 54 -11.36 13.53 -7.13
C ASP A 54 -11.49 12.08 -7.61
N PHE A 55 -10.96 11.17 -6.81
CA PHE A 55 -11.10 9.73 -6.98
C PHE A 55 -12.38 9.23 -6.32
N LEU A 56 -12.98 8.20 -6.94
CA LEU A 56 -13.83 7.25 -6.25
C LEU A 56 -13.01 6.02 -5.91
N ASN A 57 -13.05 5.60 -4.64
CA ASN A 57 -12.35 4.44 -4.11
C ASN A 57 -13.32 3.47 -3.43
N ALA A 58 -13.05 2.17 -3.55
CA ALA A 58 -13.76 1.13 -2.82
C ALA A 58 -12.86 -0.08 -2.56
N ILE A 59 -13.24 -0.91 -1.60
CA ILE A 59 -12.60 -2.20 -1.32
C ILE A 59 -13.60 -3.33 -1.57
N VAL A 60 -13.10 -4.42 -2.14
CA VAL A 60 -13.85 -5.67 -2.28
C VAL A 60 -13.10 -6.76 -1.56
N ARG A 61 -13.78 -7.44 -0.63
CA ARG A 61 -13.37 -8.72 -0.09
C ARG A 61 -13.89 -9.84 -0.96
N ILE A 62 -13.04 -10.83 -1.20
CA ILE A 62 -13.37 -12.03 -1.96
C ILE A 62 -12.88 -13.24 -1.17
N ASP A 63 -13.78 -14.12 -0.74
CA ASP A 63 -13.43 -15.40 -0.12
C ASP A 63 -13.48 -16.51 -1.17
N HIS A 64 -12.32 -17.12 -1.45
CA HIS A 64 -12.14 -18.02 -2.59
C HIS A 64 -11.10 -19.11 -2.32
N HIS A 65 -10.77 -19.91 -3.35
CA HIS A 65 -9.72 -20.96 -3.29
C HIS A 65 -8.53 -20.75 -4.24
N LEU A 66 -8.55 -19.66 -5.00
CA LEU A 66 -7.49 -19.28 -5.94
C LEU A 66 -6.18 -18.90 -5.22
N SER A 67 -5.07 -19.12 -5.91
CA SER A 67 -3.76 -18.57 -5.58
C SER A 67 -3.71 -17.05 -5.80
N VAL A 68 -2.74 -16.40 -5.15
CA VAL A 68 -2.46 -14.96 -5.31
C VAL A 68 -2.23 -14.56 -6.78
N TRP A 69 -1.59 -15.43 -7.57
CA TRP A 69 -1.29 -15.18 -8.98
C TRP A 69 -2.55 -15.25 -9.85
N GLU A 70 -3.44 -16.21 -9.59
CA GLU A 70 -4.72 -16.29 -10.30
C GLU A 70 -5.60 -15.07 -10.02
N VAL A 71 -5.63 -14.58 -8.77
CA VAL A 71 -6.31 -13.33 -8.41
C VAL A 71 -5.70 -12.16 -9.15
N TRP A 72 -4.37 -12.03 -9.13
CA TRP A 72 -3.65 -10.96 -9.82
C TRP A 72 -3.91 -10.96 -11.33
N GLU A 73 -3.90 -12.12 -11.98
CA GLU A 73 -4.21 -12.22 -13.41
C GLU A 73 -5.64 -11.80 -13.72
N ARG A 74 -6.62 -12.22 -12.91
CA ARG A 74 -8.03 -11.80 -13.06
C ARG A 74 -8.15 -10.29 -12.95
N ILE A 75 -7.49 -9.68 -11.96
CA ILE A 75 -7.42 -8.23 -11.79
C ILE A 75 -6.88 -7.55 -13.06
N LYS A 76 -5.73 -8.01 -13.59
CA LYS A 76 -5.12 -7.42 -14.78
C LYS A 76 -6.04 -7.55 -16.02
N ARG A 77 -6.76 -8.66 -16.16
CA ARG A 77 -7.74 -8.85 -17.24
C ARG A 77 -8.89 -7.84 -17.13
N ILE A 78 -9.43 -7.60 -15.94
CA ILE A 78 -10.50 -6.62 -15.70
C ILE A 78 -10.02 -5.21 -16.06
N GLU A 79 -8.84 -4.80 -15.60
CA GLU A 79 -8.28 -3.48 -15.94
C GLU A 79 -8.10 -3.31 -17.46
N ASN A 80 -7.62 -4.36 -18.15
CA ASN A 80 -7.47 -4.35 -19.60
C ASN A 80 -8.82 -4.20 -20.32
N GLN A 81 -9.87 -4.90 -19.87
CA GLN A 81 -11.22 -4.79 -20.43
C GLN A 81 -11.83 -3.38 -20.25
N LEU A 82 -11.52 -2.71 -19.13
CA LEU A 82 -11.95 -1.34 -18.87
C LEU A 82 -11.11 -0.28 -19.60
N GLY A 83 -10.15 -0.70 -20.42
CA GLY A 83 -9.39 0.17 -21.30
C GLY A 83 -8.14 0.77 -20.66
N ARG A 84 -7.44 0.02 -19.80
CA ARG A 84 -6.12 0.41 -19.30
C ARG A 84 -5.14 0.62 -20.48
N GLN A 85 -4.90 1.87 -20.85
CA GLN A 85 -3.80 2.29 -21.72
C GLN A 85 -2.68 2.87 -20.86
N ARG A 86 -1.55 2.17 -20.73
CA ARG A 86 -0.43 2.63 -19.91
C ARG A 86 0.40 3.62 -20.75
N GLN A 87 0.13 4.92 -20.63
CA GLN A 87 0.82 5.96 -21.41
C GLN A 87 2.02 6.57 -20.64
N ARG A 88 1.89 6.99 -19.36
CA ARG A 88 3.02 7.37 -18.48
C ARG A 88 2.84 6.95 -16.99
N ARG A 89 3.93 7.03 -16.20
CA ARG A 89 3.93 6.84 -14.73
C ARG A 89 3.19 8.04 -14.08
N TRP A 90 2.23 7.79 -13.19
CA TRP A 90 1.40 8.80 -12.44
C TRP A 90 0.31 9.56 -13.21
N GLU A 91 0.01 9.19 -14.46
CA GLU A 91 -1.15 9.75 -15.15
C GLU A 91 -2.46 9.24 -14.55
N SER A 92 -3.49 10.10 -14.62
CA SER A 92 -4.86 9.77 -14.24
C SER A 92 -5.30 8.49 -14.94
N ARG A 93 -5.95 7.59 -14.19
CA ARG A 93 -6.35 6.27 -14.69
C ARG A 93 -7.86 6.22 -14.79
N ARG A 94 -8.35 5.60 -15.86
CA ARG A 94 -9.77 5.25 -15.97
C ARG A 94 -10.17 4.34 -14.81
N ILE A 95 -9.37 3.31 -14.53
CA ILE A 95 -9.50 2.43 -13.36
C ILE A 95 -8.11 1.97 -12.91
N ASP A 96 -7.93 1.83 -11.61
CA ASP A 96 -6.80 1.14 -10.98
C ASP A 96 -7.35 0.06 -10.05
N ILE A 97 -6.85 -1.16 -10.20
CA ILE A 97 -7.23 -2.28 -9.33
C ILE A 97 -5.96 -2.90 -8.73
N ASP A 98 -5.80 -2.74 -7.41
CA ASP A 98 -4.66 -3.26 -6.65
C ASP A 98 -5.09 -4.43 -5.77
N LEU A 99 -4.27 -5.49 -5.73
CA LEU A 99 -4.40 -6.55 -4.74
C LEU A 99 -3.75 -6.08 -3.43
N ILE A 100 -4.59 -5.85 -2.41
CA ILE A 100 -4.16 -5.28 -1.13
C ILE A 100 -3.67 -6.36 -0.18
N LEU A 101 -4.37 -7.49 -0.09
CA LEU A 101 -4.08 -8.57 0.83
C LEU A 101 -4.58 -9.89 0.22
N HIS A 102 -3.91 -11.00 0.51
CA HIS A 102 -4.33 -12.34 0.09
C HIS A 102 -4.00 -13.37 1.18
N GLY A 103 -4.99 -13.69 2.02
CA GLY A 103 -4.78 -14.51 3.22
C GLY A 103 -3.61 -13.99 4.05
N GLU A 104 -2.74 -14.91 4.47
CA GLU A 104 -1.51 -14.59 5.22
C GLU A 104 -0.26 -14.55 4.31
N GLN A 105 -0.44 -14.53 2.98
CA GLN A 105 0.69 -14.60 2.06
C GLN A 105 1.46 -13.28 1.97
N ARG A 106 2.78 -13.41 1.85
CA ARG A 106 3.69 -12.32 1.52
C ARG A 106 4.34 -12.60 0.17
N VAL A 107 3.99 -11.82 -0.84
CA VAL A 107 4.60 -11.87 -2.17
C VAL A 107 5.42 -10.61 -2.36
N TRP A 108 6.68 -10.77 -2.75
CA TRP A 108 7.55 -9.64 -3.08
C TRP A 108 8.34 -9.98 -4.34
N THR A 109 7.82 -9.54 -5.49
CA THR A 109 8.44 -9.73 -6.80
C THR A 109 8.43 -8.41 -7.58
N PRO A 110 9.15 -8.32 -8.71
CA PRO A 110 9.05 -7.16 -9.60
C PRO A 110 7.63 -6.90 -10.14
N HIS A 111 6.78 -7.93 -10.21
CA HIS A 111 5.44 -7.85 -10.82
C HIS A 111 4.31 -7.65 -9.79
N LEU A 112 4.49 -8.17 -8.58
CA LEU A 112 3.46 -8.21 -7.54
C LEU A 112 4.07 -8.08 -6.15
N LYS A 113 3.48 -7.20 -5.35
CA LYS A 113 3.77 -7.00 -3.93
C LYS A 113 2.48 -7.14 -3.12
N VAL A 114 2.40 -8.15 -2.26
CA VAL A 114 1.25 -8.45 -1.39
C VAL A 114 1.78 -8.80 0.01
N PRO A 115 1.22 -8.26 1.11
CA PRO A 115 0.26 -7.17 1.14
C PRO A 115 0.79 -5.92 0.42
N HIS A 116 -0.10 -5.08 -0.08
CA HIS A 116 0.30 -3.89 -0.81
C HIS A 116 1.15 -3.00 0.12
N PRO A 117 2.40 -2.63 -0.23
CA PRO A 117 3.36 -2.03 0.70
C PRO A 117 2.89 -0.73 1.35
N ARG A 118 1.99 -0.02 0.65
CA ARG A 118 1.45 1.27 1.08
C ARG A 118 0.09 1.18 1.75
N MET A 119 -0.49 -0.02 1.91
CA MET A 119 -1.89 -0.16 2.35
C MET A 119 -2.11 0.53 3.70
N SER A 120 -1.21 0.34 4.66
CA SER A 120 -1.31 0.89 6.00
C SER A 120 -1.03 2.38 6.09
N MET A 121 -0.59 3.01 5.00
CA MET A 121 -0.39 4.46 4.91
C MET A 121 -1.51 5.14 4.11
N ARG A 122 -2.53 4.39 3.68
CA ARG A 122 -3.64 4.90 2.88
C ARG A 122 -4.93 4.77 3.67
N THR A 123 -5.38 5.87 4.28
CA THR A 123 -6.63 5.90 5.06
C THR A 123 -7.83 5.52 4.17
N PHE A 124 -7.83 5.95 2.91
CA PHE A 124 -8.83 5.57 1.90
C PHE A 124 -8.78 4.11 1.43
N VAL A 125 -7.81 3.31 1.88
CA VAL A 125 -7.76 1.86 1.70
C VAL A 125 -8.17 1.16 3.00
N ILE A 126 -7.56 1.53 4.13
CA ILE A 126 -7.78 0.85 5.42
C ILE A 126 -9.20 1.03 5.95
N ARG A 127 -9.75 2.25 5.87
CA ARG A 127 -11.11 2.54 6.36
C ARG A 127 -12.18 1.70 5.64
N PRO A 128 -12.29 1.71 4.30
CA PRO A 128 -13.24 0.84 3.61
C PRO A 128 -12.89 -0.65 3.74
N ALA A 129 -11.62 -1.03 3.89
CA ALA A 129 -11.26 -2.43 4.16
C ALA A 129 -11.78 -2.91 5.51
N CYS A 130 -11.81 -2.03 6.52
CA CYS A 130 -12.38 -2.34 7.82
C CYS A 130 -13.89 -2.61 7.77
N GLU A 131 -14.63 -2.05 6.78
CA GLU A 131 -16.06 -2.31 6.60
C GLU A 131 -16.35 -3.76 6.16
N VAL A 132 -15.41 -4.40 5.44
CA VAL A 132 -15.63 -5.71 4.80
C VAL A 132 -14.78 -6.85 5.36
N GLY A 133 -13.72 -6.53 6.11
CA GLY A 133 -12.76 -7.51 6.59
C GLY A 133 -11.94 -7.02 7.78
N SER A 134 -12.61 -6.45 8.79
CA SER A 134 -11.95 -5.92 10.00
C SER A 134 -11.07 -6.95 10.73
N GLU A 135 -11.40 -8.23 10.62
CA GLU A 135 -10.72 -9.35 11.27
C GLU A 135 -9.54 -9.91 10.47
N LEU A 136 -9.38 -9.51 9.20
CA LEU A 136 -8.28 -9.98 8.36
C LEU A 136 -6.95 -9.46 8.92
N VAL A 137 -5.95 -10.34 8.96
CA VAL A 137 -4.64 -10.03 9.54
C VAL A 137 -3.67 -9.60 8.45
N ASP A 138 -3.01 -8.46 8.65
CA ASP A 138 -1.84 -8.06 7.86
C ASP A 138 -0.64 -8.96 8.24
N PRO A 139 -0.18 -9.88 7.37
CA PRO A 139 0.91 -10.79 7.70
C PRO A 139 2.27 -10.10 7.89
N VAL A 140 2.41 -8.82 7.53
CA VAL A 140 3.62 -8.05 7.81
C VAL A 140 3.65 -7.60 9.27
N THR A 141 2.49 -7.25 9.85
CA THR A 141 2.46 -6.63 11.17
C THR A 141 1.77 -7.42 12.25
N GLY A 142 1.04 -8.48 11.88
CA GLY A 142 0.25 -9.27 12.81
C GLY A 142 -1.01 -8.56 13.32
N LEU A 143 -1.24 -7.32 12.91
CA LEU A 143 -2.41 -6.55 13.28
C LEU A 143 -3.56 -6.88 12.34
N THR A 144 -4.76 -6.92 12.89
CA THR A 144 -5.98 -6.97 12.09
C THR A 144 -6.21 -5.64 11.35
N ILE A 145 -6.95 -5.65 10.24
CA ILE A 145 -7.34 -4.41 9.54
C ILE A 145 -8.07 -3.44 10.49
N GLY A 146 -8.90 -3.94 11.41
CA GLY A 146 -9.56 -3.13 12.43
C GLY A 146 -8.60 -2.51 13.44
N GLU A 147 -7.52 -3.20 13.82
CA GLU A 147 -6.45 -2.64 14.65
C GLU A 147 -5.63 -1.59 13.88
N LEU A 148 -5.35 -1.83 12.59
CA LEU A 148 -4.71 -0.83 11.73
C LEU A 148 -5.55 0.44 11.61
N SER A 149 -6.87 0.31 11.39
CA SER A 149 -7.77 1.47 11.32
C SER A 149 -7.78 2.27 12.62
N ARG A 150 -7.96 1.60 13.77
CA ARG A 150 -7.93 2.27 15.09
C ARG A 150 -6.60 2.95 15.36
N ARG A 151 -5.49 2.32 14.94
CA ARG A 151 -4.15 2.91 15.08
C ARG A 151 -4.00 4.18 14.26
N LEU A 152 -4.45 4.17 13.00
CA LEU A 152 -4.47 5.36 12.16
C LEU A 152 -5.28 6.50 12.78
N GLU A 153 -6.42 6.19 13.40
CA GLU A 153 -7.28 7.17 14.08
C GLU A 153 -6.66 7.70 15.38
N SER A 154 -5.95 6.86 16.12
CA SER A 154 -5.33 7.23 17.40
C SER A 154 -4.06 8.08 17.25
N LEU A 155 -3.40 8.02 16.09
CA LEU A 155 -2.21 8.81 15.79
C LEU A 155 -2.66 10.18 15.28
N ASP A 156 -2.87 11.11 16.21
CA ASP A 156 -3.16 12.51 15.90
C ASP A 156 -2.04 13.42 16.44
N PRO A 157 -1.08 13.84 15.61
CA PRO A 157 -1.02 13.58 14.17
C PRO A 157 -0.42 12.22 13.78
N PRO A 158 -0.66 11.74 12.55
CA PRO A 158 -0.07 10.50 12.05
C PRO A 158 1.44 10.55 12.15
N ARG A 159 2.10 9.41 12.40
CA ARG A 159 3.57 9.35 12.48
C ARG A 159 4.10 8.28 11.55
N ILE A 160 5.09 8.64 10.75
CA ILE A 160 5.83 7.71 9.90
C ILE A 160 7.25 7.60 10.47
N ALA A 161 7.64 6.41 10.89
CA ALA A 161 9.02 6.17 11.26
C ALA A 161 9.82 5.86 9.99
N LEU A 162 10.90 6.61 9.75
CA LEU A 162 11.83 6.43 8.64
C LEU A 162 13.16 5.91 9.17
N ALA A 163 13.56 4.71 8.75
CA ALA A 163 14.92 4.23 8.96
C ALA A 163 15.73 4.43 7.67
N CYS A 164 16.95 4.97 7.77
CA CYS A 164 17.86 5.16 6.63
C CYS A 164 19.12 4.30 6.80
N SER A 165 19.77 3.92 5.69
CA SER A 165 21.06 3.20 5.72
C SER A 165 22.23 4.06 6.22
N SER A 166 22.13 5.38 6.09
CA SER A 166 23.17 6.33 6.50
C SER A 166 22.56 7.64 6.99
N THR A 167 23.29 8.37 7.85
CA THR A 167 22.91 9.73 8.27
C THR A 167 22.90 10.70 7.10
N SER A 168 23.81 10.53 6.12
CA SER A 168 23.87 11.41 4.96
C SER A 168 22.65 11.27 4.05
N LEU A 169 22.14 10.05 3.83
CA LEU A 169 20.89 9.85 3.08
C LEU A 169 19.72 10.54 3.77
N LEU A 170 19.65 10.43 5.10
CA LEU A 170 18.62 11.09 5.88
C LEU A 170 18.65 12.61 5.72
N GLU A 171 19.82 13.24 5.90
CA GLU A 171 19.99 14.69 5.74
C GLU A 171 19.55 15.16 4.34
N GLN A 172 19.84 14.38 3.30
CA GLN A 172 19.41 14.68 1.95
C GLN A 172 17.89 14.56 1.77
N ILE A 173 17.25 13.53 2.37
CA ILE A 173 15.79 13.38 2.35
C ILE A 173 15.12 14.55 3.09
N GLU A 174 15.62 14.90 4.28
CA GLU A 174 15.09 16.02 5.07
C GLU A 174 15.19 17.35 4.29
N ALA A 175 16.34 17.62 3.67
CA ALA A 175 16.54 18.82 2.87
C ALA A 175 15.58 18.94 1.67
N VAL A 176 15.24 17.82 1.01
CA VAL A 176 14.27 17.82 -0.10
C VAL A 176 12.84 17.98 0.42
N LEU A 177 12.48 17.30 1.51
CA LEU A 177 11.14 17.42 2.11
C LEU A 177 10.83 18.83 2.61
N GLU A 178 11.82 19.55 3.15
CA GLU A 178 11.67 20.95 3.56
C GLU A 178 11.36 21.90 2.39
N GLN A 179 11.79 21.55 1.17
CA GLN A 179 11.59 22.36 -0.03
C GLN A 179 10.27 22.06 -0.75
N LEU A 180 9.62 20.94 -0.45
CA LEU A 180 8.35 20.59 -1.08
C LEU A 180 7.24 21.52 -0.58
N PRO A 181 6.37 22.00 -1.48
CA PRO A 181 5.23 22.82 -1.08
C PRO A 181 4.34 22.01 -0.14
N ASP A 182 4.14 22.55 1.06
CA ASP A 182 3.25 21.97 2.04
C ASP A 182 1.81 22.36 1.67
N PRO A 183 0.93 21.40 1.36
CA PRO A 183 -0.50 21.70 1.30
C PRO A 183 -0.92 22.23 2.67
N GLU A 184 -1.66 23.34 2.71
CA GLU A 184 -2.16 23.93 3.96
C GLU A 184 -2.76 22.82 4.87
N ASP A 185 -2.35 22.80 6.15
CA ASP A 185 -2.68 21.82 7.22
C ASP A 185 -1.98 20.43 7.24
N GLN A 186 -0.93 20.16 6.43
CA GLN A 186 -0.33 18.80 6.34
C GLN A 186 1.08 18.60 6.93
N LYS A 187 1.64 19.64 7.57
CA LYS A 187 2.91 19.60 8.34
C LYS A 187 2.91 18.73 9.58
N GLU A 188 1.78 18.13 9.91
CA GLU A 188 1.56 17.42 11.15
C GLU A 188 2.12 15.99 11.16
N VAL A 189 2.36 15.35 10.01
CA VAL A 189 2.88 13.99 10.00
C VAL A 189 4.34 13.96 10.46
N GLN A 190 4.61 13.39 11.64
CA GLN A 190 5.95 13.37 12.21
C GLN A 190 6.79 12.27 11.55
N LEU A 191 7.95 12.65 10.99
CA LEU A 191 8.99 11.72 10.62
C LEU A 191 9.89 11.44 11.83
N ARG A 192 10.10 10.17 12.13
CA ARG A 192 11.00 9.75 13.21
C ARG A 192 12.11 8.89 12.67
N VAL A 193 13.32 9.28 13.00
CA VAL A 193 14.54 8.64 12.50
C VAL A 193 14.92 7.47 13.41
N CYS A 194 15.22 6.33 12.78
CA CYS A 194 15.83 5.18 13.43
C CYS A 194 17.22 4.93 12.82
N THR A 195 18.28 5.21 13.58
CA THR A 195 19.68 5.01 13.16
C THR A 195 20.19 3.59 13.39
N ASP A 196 19.49 2.80 14.23
CA ASP A 196 19.70 1.35 14.32
C ASP A 196 18.47 0.64 13.76
N PRO A 197 18.49 0.24 12.48
CA PRO A 197 17.39 -0.48 11.86
C PRO A 197 17.05 -1.78 12.61
N ARG A 198 17.92 -2.31 13.47
CA ARG A 198 17.60 -3.49 14.29
C ARG A 198 16.81 -3.17 15.57
N ARG A 199 16.33 -1.93 15.73
CA ARG A 199 15.63 -1.49 16.96
C ARG A 199 14.33 -0.74 16.71
N TRP A 200 13.87 -0.60 15.47
CA TRP A 200 12.58 0.07 15.19
C TRP A 200 11.38 -0.67 15.82
N TRP A 201 11.50 -1.97 16.09
CA TRP A 201 10.48 -2.75 16.80
C TRP A 201 10.59 -2.65 18.34
N GLN A 202 11.50 -1.83 18.86
CA GLN A 202 11.70 -1.64 20.29
C GLN A 202 11.20 -0.25 20.71
N GLY A 203 10.50 -0.20 21.85
CA GLY A 203 10.15 1.06 22.51
C GLY A 203 9.18 1.95 21.71
N ALA A 204 9.52 3.24 21.58
CA ALA A 204 8.60 4.32 21.17
C ALA A 204 8.12 4.27 19.71
N TYR A 205 8.75 3.46 18.86
CA TYR A 205 8.46 3.35 17.41
C TYR A 205 7.40 2.29 17.08
N LEU A 206 7.09 1.39 18.03
CA LEU A 206 6.08 0.34 17.84
C LEU A 206 4.68 0.88 17.57
N ALA A 207 4.42 2.15 17.88
CA ALA A 207 3.17 2.86 17.61
C ALA A 207 3.15 3.56 16.24
N ASP A 208 4.28 3.71 15.55
CA ASP A 208 4.42 4.52 14.33
C ASP A 208 4.21 3.68 13.05
N LEU A 209 3.84 4.28 11.93
CA LEU A 209 3.77 3.59 10.64
C LEU A 209 5.19 3.49 10.07
N TYR A 210 5.75 2.28 9.97
CA TYR A 210 7.17 2.12 9.68
C TYR A 210 7.50 1.99 8.19
N VAL A 211 8.38 2.86 7.70
CA VAL A 211 8.98 2.87 6.35
C VAL A 211 10.49 2.79 6.50
N ALA A 212 11.17 1.98 5.70
CA ALA A 212 12.62 1.97 5.65
C ALA A 212 13.12 2.36 4.27
N CYS A 213 14.14 3.22 4.23
CA CYS A 213 14.84 3.66 3.05
C CYS A 213 16.28 3.12 3.10
N VAL A 214 16.74 2.49 2.03
CA VAL A 214 18.06 1.86 2.00
C VAL A 214 18.76 2.26 0.71
N GLU A 215 19.98 2.79 0.79
CA GLU A 215 20.85 3.00 -0.38
C GLU A 215 21.18 1.65 -1.02
N ILE A 216 20.37 1.24 -2.00
CA ILE A 216 20.55 0.01 -2.78
C ILE A 216 20.52 0.39 -4.27
N PRO A 217 21.47 -0.10 -5.09
CA PRO A 217 21.39 0.07 -6.54
C PRO A 217 20.09 -0.54 -7.09
N ASP A 218 19.33 0.29 -7.79
CA ASP A 218 18.11 0.03 -8.57
C ASP A 218 17.15 -1.09 -8.06
N PRO A 219 16.00 -0.73 -7.46
CA PRO A 219 15.02 -1.72 -6.96
C PRO A 219 14.26 -2.45 -8.08
N GLU A 220 14.33 -1.98 -9.33
CA GLU A 220 13.73 -2.66 -10.49
C GLU A 220 14.72 -3.68 -11.09
N SER A 221 15.99 -3.65 -10.68
CA SER A 221 16.99 -4.64 -11.03
C SER A 221 16.91 -5.85 -10.07
N VAL A 222 17.04 -7.04 -10.63
CA VAL A 222 16.90 -8.36 -9.96
C VAL A 222 17.87 -8.56 -8.78
N GLN A 223 18.79 -7.62 -8.51
CA GLN A 223 19.70 -7.64 -7.36
C GLN A 223 19.11 -7.05 -6.06
N TRP A 224 17.90 -6.48 -6.10
CA TRP A 224 17.17 -6.00 -4.92
C TRP A 224 16.96 -7.10 -3.88
N GLU A 225 16.63 -8.30 -4.32
CA GLU A 225 16.34 -9.46 -3.48
C GLU A 225 17.60 -9.96 -2.77
N ASP A 226 18.76 -10.01 -3.44
CA ASP A 226 20.03 -10.44 -2.83
C ASP A 226 20.58 -9.42 -1.81
N TYR A 227 20.43 -8.12 -2.08
CA TYR A 227 20.89 -7.07 -1.17
C TYR A 227 19.98 -6.92 0.05
N CYS A 228 18.66 -6.97 -0.18
CA CYS A 228 17.69 -7.04 0.91
C CYS A 228 17.74 -8.38 1.63
N LEU A 229 18.14 -9.49 1.01
CA LEU A 229 18.30 -10.79 1.70
C LEU A 229 19.42 -10.71 2.74
N GLN A 230 20.54 -10.06 2.44
CA GLN A 230 21.59 -9.82 3.44
C GLN A 230 21.09 -8.93 4.59
N TRP A 231 20.35 -7.87 4.28
CA TRP A 231 19.74 -7.00 5.28
C TRP A 231 18.61 -7.69 6.06
N ALA A 232 17.80 -8.49 5.40
CA ALA A 232 16.70 -9.25 5.94
C ALA A 232 17.21 -10.37 6.85
N LYS A 233 18.32 -11.04 6.49
CA LYS A 233 19.07 -11.92 7.40
C LYS A 233 19.62 -11.16 8.60
N ALA A 234 20.26 -10.01 8.38
CA ALA A 234 20.80 -9.17 9.47
C ALA A 234 19.71 -8.61 10.42
N MET A 235 18.46 -8.54 9.94
CA MET A 235 17.29 -8.05 10.68
C MET A 235 16.38 -9.20 11.15
N GLY A 236 16.73 -10.47 10.90
CA GLY A 236 15.99 -11.66 11.33
C GLY A 236 14.69 -11.94 10.58
N PHE A 237 14.51 -11.36 9.39
CA PHE A 237 13.32 -11.50 8.55
C PHE A 237 13.31 -12.79 7.70
N VAL A 238 14.47 -13.44 7.51
CA VAL A 238 14.64 -14.70 6.76
C VAL A 238 15.80 -15.49 7.37
N ASP A 239 15.70 -16.83 7.39
CA ASP A 239 16.78 -17.70 7.89
C ASP A 239 17.96 -17.81 6.92
N ASP A 240 19.10 -18.34 7.38
CA ASP A 240 20.31 -18.46 6.56
C ASP A 240 20.17 -19.41 5.36
N SER A 241 19.15 -20.29 5.36
CA SER A 241 18.90 -21.29 4.33
C SER A 241 18.06 -20.79 3.15
N SER A 242 17.49 -19.59 3.26
CA SER A 242 16.63 -19.00 2.24
C SER A 242 17.41 -18.63 0.96
N SER A 243 16.98 -19.23 -0.15
CA SER A 243 17.42 -18.96 -1.53
C SER A 243 16.61 -17.78 -2.11
N PRO A 244 17.09 -17.02 -3.12
CA PRO A 244 16.40 -15.87 -3.72
C PRO A 244 15.23 -16.27 -4.62
N ARG A 245 14.39 -17.20 -4.16
CA ARG A 245 13.15 -17.60 -4.82
C ARG A 245 11.98 -16.85 -4.20
N PRO A 246 10.89 -16.62 -4.95
CA PRO A 246 9.66 -16.02 -4.43
C PRO A 246 9.25 -16.73 -3.14
N ILE A 247 9.31 -15.99 -2.04
CA ILE A 247 9.05 -16.51 -0.70
C ILE A 247 7.54 -16.66 -0.56
N GLU A 248 6.99 -17.81 -0.94
CA GLU A 248 5.69 -18.26 -0.47
C GLU A 248 5.88 -18.89 0.93
N GLN A 249 6.12 -18.07 1.95
CA GLN A 249 6.21 -18.55 3.33
C GLN A 249 5.15 -17.90 4.23
N PRO A 250 4.52 -18.67 5.13
CA PRO A 250 3.74 -18.10 6.22
C PRO A 250 4.69 -17.34 7.17
N ALA A 251 4.35 -16.09 7.49
CA ALA A 251 5.23 -15.19 8.22
C ALA A 251 5.03 -15.25 9.73
N THR A 252 6.13 -15.14 10.48
CA THR A 252 6.10 -14.81 11.90
C THR A 252 5.59 -13.36 12.07
N PRO A 253 4.52 -13.12 12.84
CA PRO A 253 3.98 -11.77 13.03
C PRO A 253 4.99 -10.81 13.66
N GLY A 254 5.07 -9.56 13.15
CA GLY A 254 5.52 -8.41 13.95
C GLY A 254 6.90 -7.82 13.67
N LEU A 255 7.63 -8.23 12.62
CA LEU A 255 9.00 -7.78 12.38
C LEU A 255 9.25 -7.52 10.88
N GLY A 256 8.72 -6.43 10.31
CA GLY A 256 9.12 -5.98 8.97
C GLY A 256 8.84 -4.50 8.69
N ALA A 257 9.69 -3.87 7.87
CA ALA A 257 9.37 -2.59 7.24
C ALA A 257 8.10 -2.73 6.40
N ARG A 258 7.11 -1.85 6.60
CA ARG A 258 5.87 -1.90 5.82
C ARG A 258 6.12 -1.52 4.37
N TYR A 259 7.07 -0.61 4.17
CA TYR A 259 7.50 -0.18 2.86
C TYR A 259 9.00 0.03 2.82
N LEU A 260 9.65 -0.64 1.86
CA LEU A 260 11.07 -0.47 1.56
C LEU A 260 11.21 0.44 0.33
N LEU A 261 11.95 1.54 0.49
CA LEU A 261 12.23 2.50 -0.58
C LEU A 261 13.72 2.47 -0.97
N PRO A 262 14.04 2.55 -2.28
CA PRO A 262 15.42 2.69 -2.76
C PRO A 262 15.97 4.09 -2.46
N GLY A 263 17.08 4.19 -1.74
CA GLY A 263 17.75 5.45 -1.42
C GLY A 263 18.52 6.08 -2.59
N ILE A 264 18.60 5.41 -3.75
CA ILE A 264 19.32 5.90 -4.94
C ILE A 264 18.61 7.01 -5.70
N ASP A 265 17.29 7.14 -5.52
CA ASP A 265 16.47 8.22 -6.09
C ASP A 265 15.77 8.95 -4.95
N ILE A 266 16.43 9.97 -4.44
CA ILE A 266 15.98 10.73 -3.26
C ILE A 266 14.69 11.49 -3.57
N HIS A 267 14.52 11.98 -4.80
CA HIS A 267 13.29 12.65 -5.20
C HIS A 267 12.11 11.68 -5.21
N TRP A 268 12.33 10.45 -5.65
CA TRP A 268 11.33 9.38 -5.58
C TRP A 268 10.97 9.02 -4.14
N VAL A 269 11.96 8.86 -3.24
CA VAL A 269 11.72 8.63 -1.81
C VAL A 269 10.87 9.74 -1.21
N CYS A 270 11.23 11.00 -1.49
CA CYS A 270 10.51 12.16 -0.96
C CYS A 270 9.09 12.26 -1.53
N HIS A 271 8.90 11.94 -2.82
CA HIS A 271 7.57 11.85 -3.44
C HIS A 271 6.70 10.81 -2.74
N GLU A 272 7.24 9.63 -2.46
CA GLU A 272 6.50 8.55 -1.80
C GLU A 272 6.16 8.87 -0.35
N LEU A 273 7.08 9.50 0.39
CA LEU A 273 6.81 10.00 1.74
C LEU A 273 5.74 11.10 1.71
N GLN A 274 5.79 12.04 0.77
CA GLN A 274 4.77 13.08 0.62
C GLN A 274 3.41 12.49 0.24
N ALA A 275 3.38 11.51 -0.65
CA ALA A 275 2.16 10.79 -1.01
C ALA A 275 1.58 10.04 0.20
N ALA A 276 2.41 9.43 1.04
CA ALA A 276 1.97 8.82 2.29
C ALA A 276 1.38 9.85 3.28
N ARG A 277 2.02 11.02 3.43
CA ARG A 277 1.51 12.12 4.28
C ARG A 277 0.12 12.59 3.81
N LEU A 278 -0.02 12.83 2.51
CA LEU A 278 -1.30 13.18 1.86
C LEU A 278 -2.37 12.11 2.06
N ALA A 279 -1.99 10.83 1.94
CA ALA A 279 -2.90 9.71 2.07
C ALA A 279 -3.44 9.51 3.49
N LEU A 280 -2.62 9.82 4.51
CA LEU A 280 -2.98 9.64 5.92
C LEU A 280 -4.04 10.63 6.39
N ARG A 281 -3.97 11.87 5.89
CA ARG A 281 -4.94 12.95 6.18
C ARG A 281 -6.00 13.10 5.08
N CYS A 282 -6.10 12.13 4.18
CA CYS A 282 -7.03 12.19 3.07
C CYS A 282 -8.48 12.24 3.59
N PRO A 283 -9.25 13.31 3.33
CA PRO A 283 -10.64 13.39 3.78
C PRO A 283 -11.45 12.30 3.08
N LEU A 284 -12.19 11.53 3.88
CA LEU A 284 -13.05 10.47 3.38
C LEU A 284 -14.50 10.94 3.39
N VAL A 285 -15.06 11.16 2.20
CA VAL A 285 -16.46 11.50 2.04
C VAL A 285 -17.19 10.30 1.44
N ALA A 286 -18.20 9.76 2.12
CA ALA A 286 -19.06 8.77 1.50
C ALA A 286 -19.72 9.40 0.26
N SER A 287 -19.66 8.73 -0.90
CA SER A 287 -20.22 9.32 -2.13
C SER A 287 -21.75 9.38 -2.08
N GLY A 288 -22.38 8.60 -1.21
CA GLY A 288 -23.84 8.41 -1.15
C GLY A 288 -24.37 7.48 -2.25
N ASP A 289 -23.50 6.99 -3.13
CA ASP A 289 -23.88 6.10 -4.21
C ASP A 289 -23.99 4.64 -3.73
N ALA A 290 -25.08 3.99 -4.12
CA ALA A 290 -25.22 2.55 -3.95
C ALA A 290 -24.56 1.78 -5.09
N TRP A 291 -24.12 0.57 -4.77
CA TRP A 291 -23.71 -0.40 -5.78
C TRP A 291 -24.90 -0.83 -6.64
N VAL A 292 -24.68 -0.88 -7.97
CA VAL A 292 -25.61 -1.45 -8.95
C VAL A 292 -24.87 -2.59 -9.65
N LEU A 293 -24.87 -3.74 -8.99
CA LEU A 293 -24.08 -4.93 -9.31
C LEU A 293 -24.85 -5.90 -10.19
#